data_AF-A0A1H7M439-F1
#
_entry.id   AF-A0A1H7M439-F1
#
_cell.length_a   1.000
_cell.length_b   1.000
_cell.length_c   1.000
_cell.angle_alpha   90.00
_cell.angle_beta   90.00
_cell.angle_gamma   90.00
#
_symmetry.space_group_name_H-M   'P 1'
#
loop_
_entity.id
_entity.type
_entity.pdbx_description
1 polymer ?
#
loop_
_entity_poly.entity_id
_entity_poly.type
_entity_poly.pdbx_seq_one_letter_code
_entity_poly.pdbx_strand_id
1 'polypeptide(L)'
;MKIHEALAGVALLIAARRHTAASMGREKEETLWRYLRALSDFVHVTGQVYLLEDALQETARSSYPSVSARLSAHPGMFAQQALELLHEAMNGFPDAERRHLSVLIALLGFIAETGQLDEAEDFFLHQEDHAPVAIAHFPSREAAEAWLKGAAEPPSPARILIGDEYHQVWYTREDGTRGLYRDPAIEPVMEAMVVQGFPERMPAFGTRAEADAWLMRHPANPYAFVSIAGERYFAVHHRRLNRHSLHAVAPTLEDWEERKRAVEGSAE
;
A
#
# COMPACT_ATOMS: atom_id res chain seq x y z
N MET A 1 6.48 0.50 23.19
CA MET A 1 5.87 1.44 22.23
C MET A 1 5.12 0.57 21.24
N LYS A 2 3.82 0.79 21.04
CA LYS A 2 3.07 0.01 20.07
C LYS A 2 3.51 0.42 18.67
N ILE A 3 3.69 -0.54 17.76
CA ILE A 3 4.19 -0.24 16.41
C ILE A 3 3.38 0.83 15.69
N HIS A 4 2.05 0.85 15.84
CA HIS A 4 1.17 1.85 15.23
C HIS A 4 1.45 3.28 15.74
N GLU A 5 1.75 3.44 17.03
CA GLU A 5 2.14 4.74 17.60
C GLU A 5 3.51 5.18 17.06
N ALA A 6 4.44 4.24 16.93
CA ALA A 6 5.77 4.49 16.39
C ALA A 6 5.70 4.97 14.94
N LEU A 7 4.89 4.28 14.12
CA LEU A 7 4.70 4.62 12.70
C LEU A 7 3.94 5.93 12.52
N ALA A 8 2.98 6.26 13.40
CA ALA A 8 2.35 7.58 13.42
C ALA A 8 3.36 8.71 13.73
N GLY A 9 4.25 8.50 14.72
CA GLY A 9 5.32 9.45 15.03
C GLY A 9 6.33 9.61 13.89
N VAL A 10 6.70 8.51 13.25
CA VAL A 10 7.53 8.49 12.03
C VAL A 10 6.87 9.28 10.90
N ALA A 11 5.58 9.09 10.66
CA ALA A 11 4.83 9.82 9.63
C ALA A 11 4.86 11.34 9.85
N LEU A 12 4.71 11.78 11.11
CA LEU A 12 4.79 13.20 11.47
C LEU A 12 6.21 13.75 11.29
N LEU A 13 7.24 13.01 11.72
CA LEU A 13 8.63 13.39 11.52
C LEU A 13 8.94 13.56 10.03
N ILE A 14 8.58 12.58 9.20
CA ILE A 14 8.80 12.65 7.75
C ILE A 14 8.09 13.86 7.17
N ALA A 15 6.83 14.11 7.53
CA ALA A 15 6.08 15.24 7.01
C ALA A 15 6.75 16.59 7.34
N ALA A 16 7.20 16.76 8.58
CA ALA A 16 7.91 17.96 9.02
C ALA A 16 9.25 18.15 8.29
N ARG A 17 10.02 17.07 8.12
CA ARG A 17 11.32 17.09 7.45
C ARG A 17 11.19 17.37 5.96
N ARG A 18 10.24 16.70 5.29
CA ARG A 18 9.90 16.97 3.89
C ARG A 18 9.53 18.43 3.67
N HIS A 19 8.67 18.99 4.53
CA HIS A 19 8.27 20.38 4.43
C HIS A 19 9.46 21.34 4.58
N THR A 20 10.38 21.05 5.50
CA THR A 20 11.59 21.87 5.71
C THR A 20 12.59 21.72 4.56
N ALA A 21 12.72 20.53 3.96
CA ALA A 21 13.56 20.33 2.78
C ALA A 21 13.01 21.12 1.58
N ALA A 22 11.69 21.03 1.34
CA ALA A 22 11.01 21.76 0.28
C ALA A 22 11.14 23.28 0.45
N SER A 23 10.92 23.82 1.66
CA SER A 23 11.03 25.26 1.91
C SER A 23 12.45 25.82 1.75
N MET A 24 13.46 24.95 1.86
CA MET A 24 14.87 25.29 1.65
C MET A 24 15.38 24.95 0.24
N GLY A 25 14.51 24.49 -0.67
CA GLY A 25 14.92 24.11 -2.04
C GLY A 25 15.83 22.87 -2.11
N ARG A 26 15.80 22.01 -1.09
CA ARG A 26 16.61 20.78 -1.00
C ARG A 26 15.87 19.60 -1.65
N GLU A 27 15.68 19.65 -2.97
CA GLU A 27 14.86 18.69 -3.73
C GLU A 27 15.26 17.22 -3.55
N LYS A 28 16.58 16.95 -3.51
CA LYS A 28 17.10 15.59 -3.29
C LYS A 28 16.68 15.06 -1.92
N GLU A 29 16.83 15.87 -0.87
CA GLU A 29 16.44 15.49 0.49
C GLU A 29 14.93 15.30 0.60
N GLU A 30 14.14 16.19 -0.01
CA GLU A 30 12.69 16.05 -0.06
C GLU A 30 12.26 14.72 -0.69
N THR A 31 12.91 14.32 -1.78
CA THR A 31 12.65 13.07 -2.49
C THR A 31 12.98 11.87 -1.61
N LEU A 32 14.08 11.90 -0.87
CA LEU A 32 14.44 10.84 0.09
C LEU A 32 13.43 10.73 1.25
N TRP A 33 12.90 11.86 1.73
CA TRP A 33 11.81 11.84 2.72
C TRP A 33 10.51 11.26 2.15
N ARG A 34 10.19 11.53 0.88
CA ARG A 34 9.06 10.88 0.18
C ARG A 34 9.28 9.38 0.04
N TYR A 35 10.49 8.96 -0.30
CA TYR A 35 10.86 7.54 -0.39
C TYR A 35 10.68 6.84 0.95
N LEU A 36 11.17 7.41 2.05
CA LEU A 36 10.98 6.85 3.40
C LEU A 36 9.50 6.75 3.79
N ARG A 37 8.67 7.71 3.37
CA ARG A 37 7.21 7.60 3.53
C ARG A 37 6.65 6.43 2.75
N ALA A 38 7.03 6.28 1.49
CA ALA A 38 6.57 5.19 0.63
C ALA A 38 6.94 3.81 1.20
N LEU A 39 8.11 3.65 1.82
CA LEU A 39 8.49 2.41 2.51
C LEU A 39 7.57 2.09 3.70
N SER A 40 7.23 3.11 4.50
CA SER A 40 6.27 2.94 5.59
C SER A 40 4.90 2.55 5.06
N ASP A 41 4.44 3.21 4.00
CA ASP A 41 3.17 2.89 3.35
C ASP A 41 3.21 1.49 2.73
N PHE A 42 4.33 1.06 2.14
CA PHE A 42 4.55 -0.27 1.59
C PHE A 42 4.35 -1.37 2.63
N VAL A 43 4.98 -1.25 3.81
CA VAL A 43 4.78 -2.21 4.92
C VAL A 43 3.33 -2.24 5.40
N HIS A 44 2.65 -1.08 5.42
CA HIS A 44 1.22 -1.03 5.74
C HIS A 44 0.37 -1.75 4.69
N VAL A 45 0.49 -1.40 3.40
CA VAL A 45 -0.39 -1.97 2.36
C VAL A 45 -0.12 -3.45 2.11
N THR A 46 1.07 -3.94 2.48
CA THR A 46 1.42 -5.36 2.42
C THR A 46 1.11 -6.12 3.70
N GLY A 47 0.58 -5.48 4.75
CA GLY A 47 0.16 -6.13 5.99
C GLY A 47 1.29 -6.58 6.90
N GLN A 48 2.49 -6.01 6.74
CA GLN A 48 3.71 -6.46 7.41
C GLN A 48 4.04 -5.67 8.69
N VAL A 49 3.13 -4.84 9.19
CA VAL A 49 3.39 -3.95 10.34
C VAL A 49 3.80 -4.73 11.60
N TYR A 50 3.16 -5.85 11.89
CA TYR A 50 3.52 -6.68 13.04
C TYR A 50 4.82 -7.46 12.85
N LEU A 51 5.15 -7.86 11.61
CA LEU A 51 6.47 -8.45 11.31
C LEU A 51 7.60 -7.44 11.50
N LEU A 52 7.37 -6.18 11.12
CA LEU A 52 8.29 -5.09 11.42
C LEU A 52 8.42 -4.87 12.93
N GLU A 53 7.32 -4.93 13.69
CA GLU A 53 7.35 -4.84 15.16
C GLU A 53 8.25 -5.92 15.77
N ASP A 54 8.15 -7.15 15.29
CA ASP A 54 8.95 -8.27 15.78
C ASP A 54 10.44 -8.08 15.43
N ALA A 55 10.73 -7.68 14.19
CA ALA A 55 12.10 -7.36 13.76
C ALA A 55 12.73 -6.22 14.59
N LEU A 56 11.94 -5.20 14.93
CA LEU A 56 12.37 -4.12 15.82
C LEU A 56 12.72 -4.62 17.23
N GLN A 57 11.91 -5.55 17.77
CA GLN A 57 12.16 -6.14 19.09
C GLN A 57 13.39 -7.05 19.09
N GLU A 58 13.61 -7.82 18.02
CA GLU A 58 14.79 -8.67 17.87
C GLU A 58 16.07 -7.85 17.74
N THR A 59 16.02 -6.75 16.96
CA THR A 59 17.13 -5.79 16.83
C THR A 59 17.44 -5.10 18.17
N ALA A 60 16.43 -4.77 18.97
CA ALA A 60 16.65 -4.22 20.31
C ALA A 60 17.33 -5.22 21.27
N ARG A 61 17.21 -6.53 21.01
CA ARG A 61 17.78 -7.62 21.84
C ARG A 61 19.15 -8.11 21.34
N SER A 62 19.56 -7.76 20.13
CA SER A 62 20.76 -8.30 19.48
C SER A 62 21.61 -7.19 18.83
N SER A 63 22.93 -7.27 18.96
CA SER A 63 23.85 -6.53 18.08
C SER A 63 23.99 -7.29 16.76
N TYR A 64 22.95 -7.29 15.92
CA TYR A 64 22.98 -7.94 14.59
C TYR A 64 23.43 -6.96 13.48
N PRO A 65 23.85 -7.49 12.31
CA PRO A 65 24.84 -6.85 11.46
C PRO A 65 24.27 -5.61 10.79
N SER A 66 25.12 -4.62 10.60
CA SER A 66 24.80 -3.35 9.96
C SER A 66 23.99 -3.54 8.68
N VAL A 67 22.77 -2.94 8.65
CA VAL A 67 21.91 -2.69 7.47
C VAL A 67 22.73 -2.36 6.21
N SER A 68 23.91 -1.74 6.41
CA SER A 68 24.93 -1.46 5.41
C SER A 68 25.36 -2.65 4.54
N ALA A 69 25.49 -3.89 5.05
CA ALA A 69 26.09 -4.98 4.26
C ALA A 69 25.21 -5.41 3.06
N ARG A 70 23.88 -5.46 3.22
CA ARG A 70 22.95 -5.82 2.12
C ARG A 70 22.62 -4.63 1.22
N LEU A 71 22.56 -3.42 1.78
CA LEU A 71 22.39 -2.19 0.99
C LEU A 71 23.62 -1.91 0.12
N SER A 72 24.83 -2.25 0.59
CA SER A 72 26.07 -2.10 -0.19
C SER A 72 26.14 -3.04 -1.40
N ALA A 73 25.31 -4.08 -1.46
CA ALA A 73 25.21 -4.95 -2.64
C ALA A 73 24.44 -4.31 -3.81
N HIS A 74 23.77 -3.17 -3.56
CA HIS A 74 22.95 -2.46 -4.55
C HIS A 74 23.31 -0.96 -4.59
N PRO A 75 24.53 -0.62 -5.04
CA PRO A 75 25.01 0.76 -5.03
C PRO A 75 24.17 1.65 -5.95
N GLY A 76 23.77 2.83 -5.44
CA GLY A 76 23.06 3.86 -6.21
C GLY A 76 21.53 3.88 -6.06
N MET A 77 20.94 2.91 -5.35
CA MET A 77 19.49 2.89 -5.07
C MET A 77 19.06 3.99 -4.09
N PHE A 78 17.77 4.35 -4.11
CA PHE A 78 17.20 5.29 -3.13
C PHE A 78 17.43 4.84 -1.68
N ALA A 79 17.42 3.53 -1.44
CA ALA A 79 17.63 2.92 -0.11
C ALA A 79 18.97 3.31 0.54
N GLN A 80 20.06 3.30 -0.22
CA GLN A 80 21.38 3.67 0.30
C GLN A 80 21.43 5.16 0.67
N GLN A 81 20.94 6.01 -0.22
CA GLN A 81 20.93 7.47 -0.02
C GLN A 81 20.02 7.86 1.15
N ALA A 82 18.90 7.15 1.32
CA ALA A 82 18.00 7.35 2.45
C ALA A 82 18.67 6.92 3.78
N LEU A 83 19.44 5.83 3.79
CA LEU A 83 20.20 5.43 4.98
C LEU A 83 21.27 6.48 5.35
N GLU A 84 21.99 7.01 4.37
CA GLU A 84 22.98 8.08 4.59
C GLU A 84 22.32 9.33 5.20
N LEU A 85 21.18 9.76 4.64
CA LEU A 85 20.37 10.86 5.18
C LEU A 85 19.95 10.60 6.63
N LEU A 86 19.50 9.38 6.95
CA LEU A 86 19.07 9.03 8.31
C LEU A 86 20.24 9.02 9.30
N HIS A 87 21.43 8.56 8.89
CA HIS A 87 22.62 8.61 9.75
C HIS A 87 23.10 10.04 10.00
N GLU A 88 23.09 10.90 8.97
CA GLU A 88 23.40 12.32 9.14
C GLU A 88 22.41 12.99 10.11
N ALA A 89 21.12 12.72 9.92
CA ALA A 89 20.04 13.15 10.79
C ALA A 89 20.28 12.76 12.26
N MET A 90 20.64 11.51 12.53
CA MET A 90 20.86 11.01 13.90
C MET A 90 21.86 11.85 14.72
N ASN A 91 22.88 12.41 14.06
CA ASN A 91 23.90 13.23 14.72
C ASN A 91 23.39 14.63 15.09
N GLY A 92 22.39 15.15 14.37
CA GLY A 92 21.88 16.52 14.51
C GLY A 92 20.60 16.67 15.35
N PHE A 93 19.91 15.58 15.69
CA PHE A 93 18.55 15.66 16.26
C PHE A 93 18.42 15.39 17.77
N PRO A 94 17.40 15.96 18.43
CA PRO A 94 17.05 15.65 19.81
C PRO A 94 16.66 14.18 20.00
N ASP A 95 16.85 13.64 21.21
CA ASP A 95 16.60 12.22 21.53
C ASP A 95 15.16 11.76 21.25
N ALA A 96 14.17 12.67 21.34
CA ALA A 96 12.78 12.37 21.01
C ALA A 96 12.61 12.00 19.52
N GLU A 97 13.33 12.66 18.61
CA GLU A 97 13.29 12.39 17.18
C GLU A 97 14.19 11.22 16.77
N ARG A 98 15.33 11.04 17.47
CA ARG A 98 16.24 9.90 17.25
C ARG A 98 15.53 8.56 17.31
N ARG A 99 14.53 8.40 18.19
CA ARG A 99 13.73 7.18 18.28
C ARG A 99 12.97 6.86 16.99
N HIS A 100 12.37 7.86 16.34
CA HIS A 100 11.66 7.68 15.07
C HIS A 100 12.64 7.43 13.91
N LEU A 101 13.81 8.08 13.93
CA LEU A 101 14.87 7.80 12.96
C LEU A 101 15.39 6.36 13.08
N SER A 102 15.54 5.83 14.30
CA SER A 102 15.88 4.42 14.51
C SER A 102 14.82 3.48 13.92
N VAL A 103 13.53 3.80 14.03
CA VAL A 103 12.45 3.02 13.40
C VAL A 103 12.58 3.05 11.88
N LEU A 104 12.94 4.18 11.28
CA LEU A 104 13.16 4.29 9.83
C LEU A 104 14.38 3.50 9.34
N ILE A 105 15.47 3.50 10.11
CA ILE A 105 16.66 2.68 9.81
C ILE A 105 16.29 1.19 9.88
N ALA A 106 15.55 0.79 10.91
CA ALA A 106 15.09 -0.59 11.06
C ALA A 106 14.07 -0.99 9.99
N LEU A 107 13.20 -0.09 9.54
CA LEU A 107 12.28 -0.31 8.42
C LEU A 107 13.06 -0.62 7.13
N LEU A 108 14.08 0.19 6.81
CA LEU A 108 14.98 -0.08 5.69
C LEU A 108 15.68 -1.43 5.83
N GLY A 109 16.19 -1.73 7.02
CA GLY A 109 16.81 -3.01 7.35
C GLY A 109 15.86 -4.18 7.12
N PHE A 110 14.64 -4.10 7.66
CA PHE A 110 13.60 -5.11 7.50
C PHE A 110 13.31 -5.39 6.03
N ILE A 111 13.05 -4.36 5.22
CA ILE A 111 12.76 -4.51 3.78
C ILE A 111 13.95 -5.12 3.03
N ALA A 112 15.18 -4.74 3.38
CA ALA A 112 16.40 -5.32 2.82
C ALA A 112 16.62 -6.79 3.25
N GLU A 113 16.27 -7.11 4.48
CA GLU A 113 16.44 -8.44 5.06
C GLU A 113 15.42 -9.44 4.51
N THR A 114 14.20 -8.99 4.25
CA THR A 114 13.13 -9.76 3.59
C THR A 114 13.28 -9.83 2.08
N GLY A 115 14.26 -9.13 1.49
CA GLY A 115 14.53 -9.15 0.04
C GLY A 115 13.50 -8.39 -0.78
N GLN A 116 12.85 -7.37 -0.20
CA GLN A 116 11.73 -6.63 -0.81
C GLN A 116 12.13 -5.24 -1.33
N LEU A 117 13.43 -4.92 -1.41
CA LEU A 117 13.91 -3.60 -1.85
C LEU A 117 13.43 -3.23 -3.25
N ASP A 118 13.59 -4.14 -4.22
CA ASP A 118 13.17 -3.87 -5.60
C ASP A 118 11.67 -3.60 -5.71
N GLU A 119 10.84 -4.36 -4.98
CA GLU A 119 9.39 -4.19 -4.96
C GLU A 119 8.99 -2.87 -4.29
N ALA A 120 9.66 -2.51 -3.19
CA ALA A 120 9.41 -1.26 -2.48
C ALA A 120 9.88 -0.02 -3.27
N GLU A 121 10.94 -0.15 -4.06
CA GLU A 121 11.44 0.90 -4.94
C GLU A 121 10.56 1.06 -6.19
N ASP A 122 10.08 -0.04 -6.79
CA ASP A 122 9.04 -0.01 -7.83
C ASP A 122 7.78 0.70 -7.32
N PHE A 123 7.33 0.35 -6.11
CA PHE A 123 6.18 0.98 -5.45
C PHE A 123 6.36 2.49 -5.28
N PHE A 124 7.57 2.96 -4.95
CA PHE A 124 7.86 4.39 -4.84
C PHE A 124 7.89 5.09 -6.20
N LEU A 125 8.56 4.49 -7.19
CA LEU A 125 8.77 5.10 -8.50
C LEU A 125 7.48 5.16 -9.32
N HIS A 126 6.62 4.16 -9.18
CA HIS A 126 5.45 3.95 -10.04
C HIS A 126 4.15 3.98 -9.24
N GLN A 127 4.11 4.70 -8.11
CA GLN A 127 2.96 4.70 -7.19
C GLN A 127 1.61 4.99 -7.88
N GLU A 128 1.60 5.90 -8.85
CA GLU A 128 0.41 6.27 -9.63
C GLU A 128 0.02 5.22 -10.70
N ASP A 129 0.97 4.36 -11.07
CA ASP A 129 0.79 3.26 -12.02
C ASP A 129 0.40 1.95 -11.32
N HIS A 130 0.18 1.95 -10.01
CA HIS A 130 -0.26 0.78 -9.25
C HIS A 130 -1.75 0.85 -8.90
N ALA A 131 -2.44 -0.27 -9.14
CA ALA A 131 -3.71 -0.55 -8.49
C ALA A 131 -3.55 -0.56 -6.95
N PRO A 132 -4.61 -0.27 -6.17
CA PRO A 132 -4.57 -0.49 -4.73
C PRO A 132 -4.09 -1.91 -4.42
N VAL A 133 -3.02 -2.02 -3.62
CA VAL A 133 -2.35 -3.29 -3.35
C VAL A 133 -3.27 -4.18 -2.52
N ALA A 134 -3.64 -5.34 -3.07
CA ALA A 134 -4.28 -6.43 -2.33
C ALA A 134 -3.29 -7.59 -2.14
N ILE A 135 -3.30 -8.21 -0.95
CA ILE A 135 -2.35 -9.27 -0.57
C ILE A 135 -2.91 -10.67 -0.78
N ALA A 136 -4.23 -10.80 -0.89
CA ALA A 136 -4.92 -12.06 -1.06
C ALA A 136 -6.25 -11.86 -1.78
N HIS A 137 -6.79 -12.95 -2.30
CA HIS A 137 -8.12 -13.00 -2.89
C HIS A 137 -8.89 -14.21 -2.39
N PHE A 138 -10.18 -14.01 -2.15
CA PHE A 138 -11.13 -15.04 -1.74
C PHE A 138 -12.39 -14.99 -2.61
N PRO A 139 -12.98 -16.14 -2.96
CA PRO A 139 -14.21 -16.18 -3.76
C PRO A 139 -15.45 -15.73 -2.99
N SER A 140 -15.42 -15.77 -1.65
CA SER A 140 -16.56 -15.40 -0.80
C SER A 140 -16.10 -14.83 0.53
N ARG A 141 -17.04 -14.16 1.22
CA ARG A 141 -16.80 -13.60 2.55
C ARG A 141 -16.50 -14.68 3.58
N GLU A 142 -17.19 -15.81 3.51
CA GLU A 142 -17.00 -16.94 4.42
C GLU A 142 -15.58 -17.51 4.30
N ALA A 143 -15.05 -17.61 3.07
CA ALA A 143 -13.68 -18.05 2.82
C ALA A 143 -12.64 -17.06 3.39
N ALA A 144 -12.85 -15.76 3.19
CA ALA A 144 -11.99 -14.71 3.74
C ALA A 144 -12.01 -14.71 5.28
N GLU A 145 -13.19 -14.84 5.89
CA GLU A 145 -13.34 -14.90 7.34
C GLU A 145 -12.74 -16.17 7.93
N ALA A 146 -12.88 -17.31 7.27
CA ALA A 146 -12.26 -18.57 7.69
C ALA A 146 -10.73 -18.45 7.68
N TRP A 147 -10.16 -17.85 6.64
CA TRP A 147 -8.72 -17.55 6.58
C TRP A 147 -8.29 -16.62 7.71
N LEU A 148 -9.01 -15.52 7.95
CA LEU A 148 -8.70 -14.54 8.99
C LEU A 148 -8.78 -15.12 10.41
N LYS A 149 -9.75 -16.00 10.66
CA LYS A 149 -9.93 -16.70 11.95
C LYS A 149 -8.89 -17.80 12.15
N GLY A 150 -8.44 -18.45 11.07
CA GLY A 150 -7.44 -19.52 11.11
C GLY A 150 -6.00 -19.04 11.32
N ALA A 151 -5.69 -17.80 10.95
CA ALA A 151 -4.37 -17.21 11.17
C ALA A 151 -4.18 -16.84 12.66
N ALA A 152 -3.06 -17.27 13.27
CA ALA A 152 -2.72 -16.88 14.64
C ALA A 152 -2.53 -15.35 14.73
N GLU A 153 -1.73 -14.82 13.81
CA GLU A 153 -1.53 -13.38 13.60
C GLU A 153 -1.67 -13.07 12.10
N PRO A 154 -2.86 -12.62 11.66
CA PRO A 154 -3.07 -12.27 10.26
C PRO A 154 -2.34 -10.97 9.88
N PRO A 155 -1.98 -10.78 8.59
CA PRO A 155 -1.46 -9.50 8.10
C PRO A 155 -2.41 -8.34 8.43
N SER A 156 -1.88 -7.23 8.95
CA SER A 156 -2.71 -6.11 9.44
C SER A 156 -1.94 -4.78 9.49
N PRO A 157 -2.56 -3.66 9.09
CA PRO A 157 -3.75 -3.62 8.23
C PRO A 157 -3.40 -4.23 6.86
N ALA A 158 -4.34 -4.84 6.14
CA ALA A 158 -4.06 -5.26 4.77
C ALA A 158 -5.32 -5.22 3.91
N ARG A 159 -5.16 -5.07 2.60
CA ARG A 159 -6.30 -5.21 1.67
C ARG A 159 -6.34 -6.60 1.09
N ILE A 160 -7.55 -7.13 0.94
CA ILE A 160 -7.84 -8.38 0.24
C ILE A 160 -8.93 -8.11 -0.79
N LEU A 161 -9.07 -9.01 -1.75
CA LEU A 161 -10.21 -9.05 -2.65
C LEU A 161 -11.19 -10.14 -2.20
N ILE A 162 -12.48 -9.81 -2.16
CA ILE A 162 -13.56 -10.78 -2.04
C ILE A 162 -14.36 -10.70 -3.33
N GLY A 163 -14.25 -11.72 -4.18
CA GLY A 163 -14.64 -11.60 -5.58
C GLY A 163 -13.79 -10.55 -6.30
N ASP A 164 -14.40 -9.44 -6.69
CA ASP A 164 -13.72 -8.27 -7.26
C ASP A 164 -13.57 -7.12 -6.27
N GLU A 165 -14.24 -7.18 -5.12
CA GLU A 165 -14.35 -6.04 -4.22
C GLU A 165 -13.21 -5.97 -3.22
N TYR A 166 -12.67 -4.77 -3.04
CA TYR A 166 -11.68 -4.49 -2.02
C TYR A 166 -12.29 -4.52 -0.62
N HIS A 167 -11.58 -5.21 0.27
CA HIS A 167 -11.88 -5.26 1.69
C HIS A 167 -10.59 -5.00 2.47
N GLN A 168 -10.67 -4.23 3.54
CA GLN A 168 -9.57 -4.05 4.46
C GLN A 168 -9.73 -4.99 5.65
N VAL A 169 -8.71 -5.79 5.91
CA VAL A 169 -8.58 -6.58 7.12
C VAL A 169 -7.85 -5.78 8.18
N TRP A 170 -8.30 -5.95 9.42
CA TRP A 170 -7.66 -5.40 10.60
C TRP A 170 -7.56 -6.48 11.67
N TYR A 171 -6.52 -6.36 12.48
CA TYR A 171 -6.22 -7.21 13.61
C TYR A 171 -5.44 -6.42 14.65
N THR A 172 -5.75 -6.64 15.92
CA THR A 172 -5.04 -6.11 17.08
C THR A 172 -4.43 -7.25 17.87
N ARG A 173 -3.11 -7.20 18.06
CA ARG A 173 -2.33 -8.25 18.74
C ARG A 173 -2.68 -8.34 20.23
N GLU A 174 -3.06 -7.23 20.86
CA GLU A 174 -3.27 -7.13 22.31
C GLU A 174 -4.44 -7.96 22.85
N ASP A 175 -5.54 -8.02 22.10
CA ASP A 175 -6.75 -8.74 22.47
C ASP A 175 -7.14 -9.81 21.43
N GLY A 176 -6.37 -9.92 20.35
CA GLY A 176 -6.58 -10.87 19.28
C GLY A 176 -7.83 -10.57 18.43
N THR A 177 -8.45 -9.39 18.60
CA THR A 177 -9.62 -9.00 17.84
C THR A 177 -9.25 -8.75 16.39
N ARG A 178 -10.17 -9.09 15.49
CA ARG A 178 -9.95 -9.06 14.05
C ARG A 178 -11.26 -8.88 13.31
N GLY A 179 -11.19 -8.29 12.13
CA GLY A 179 -12.33 -8.14 11.27
C GLY A 179 -11.95 -7.71 9.88
N LEU A 180 -12.99 -7.54 9.06
CA LEU A 180 -12.86 -7.01 7.70
C LEU A 180 -14.06 -6.13 7.38
N TYR A 181 -13.81 -5.05 6.64
CA TYR A 181 -14.84 -4.14 6.13
C TYR A 181 -14.58 -3.83 4.66
N ARG A 182 -15.64 -3.46 3.92
CA ARG A 182 -15.52 -3.06 2.51
C ARG A 182 -14.71 -1.77 2.43
N ASP A 183 -13.67 -1.77 1.60
CA ASP A 183 -12.79 -0.62 1.41
C ASP A 183 -13.07 0.01 0.04
N PRO A 184 -13.58 1.25 -0.04
CA PRO A 184 -13.91 1.89 -1.29
C PRO A 184 -12.65 2.44 -2.00
N ALA A 185 -11.61 1.62 -2.15
CA ALA A 185 -10.31 2.05 -2.65
C ALA A 185 -10.32 2.35 -4.15
N ILE A 186 -11.28 1.80 -4.91
CA ILE A 186 -11.32 1.93 -6.36
C ILE A 186 -12.33 2.98 -6.85
N GLU A 187 -13.36 3.25 -6.05
CA GLU A 187 -14.47 4.14 -6.41
C GLU A 187 -14.00 5.58 -6.70
N PRO A 188 -13.14 6.21 -5.88
CA PRO A 188 -12.63 7.55 -6.19
C PRO A 188 -11.79 7.58 -7.48
N VAL A 189 -11.02 6.52 -7.75
CA VAL A 189 -10.21 6.41 -8.96
C VAL A 189 -11.10 6.24 -10.18
N MET A 190 -12.10 5.37 -10.09
CA MET A 190 -13.09 5.15 -11.15
C MET A 190 -13.86 6.43 -11.46
N GLU A 191 -14.32 7.16 -10.44
CA GLU A 191 -14.99 8.45 -10.59
C GLU A 191 -14.10 9.44 -11.37
N ALA A 192 -12.84 9.60 -10.94
CA ALA A 192 -11.89 10.48 -11.61
C ALA A 192 -11.64 10.09 -13.07
N MET A 193 -11.54 8.79 -13.37
CA MET A 193 -11.35 8.28 -14.74
C MET A 193 -12.59 8.49 -15.62
N VAL A 194 -13.80 8.30 -15.06
CA VAL A 194 -15.05 8.55 -15.80
C VAL A 194 -15.22 10.03 -16.12
N VAL A 195 -14.83 10.93 -15.20
CA VAL A 195 -14.82 12.38 -15.43
C VAL A 195 -13.91 12.78 -16.59
N GLN A 196 -12.76 12.09 -16.76
CA GLN A 196 -11.86 12.30 -17.90
C GLN A 196 -12.44 11.77 -19.23
N GLY A 197 -13.48 10.95 -19.17
CA GLY A 197 -14.15 10.37 -20.31
C GLY A 197 -13.69 8.95 -20.65
N PHE A 198 -14.55 8.23 -21.36
CA PHE A 198 -14.23 6.89 -21.84
C PHE A 198 -13.33 6.96 -23.08
N PRO A 199 -12.43 5.98 -23.27
CA PRO A 199 -11.66 5.88 -24.51
C PRO A 199 -12.58 5.67 -25.72
N GLU A 200 -12.22 6.26 -26.87
CA GLU A 200 -13.02 6.17 -28.11
C GLU A 200 -13.24 4.72 -28.56
N ARG A 201 -12.26 3.85 -28.32
CA ARG A 201 -12.33 2.43 -28.61
C ARG A 201 -12.09 1.65 -27.33
N MET A 202 -13.15 1.02 -26.87
CA MET A 202 -13.13 0.16 -25.70
C MET A 202 -13.22 -1.30 -26.15
N PRO A 203 -12.35 -2.21 -25.66
CA PRO A 203 -12.51 -3.64 -25.88
C PRO A 203 -13.90 -4.10 -25.43
N ALA A 204 -14.58 -4.90 -26.24
CA ALA A 204 -15.94 -5.35 -25.97
C ALA A 204 -16.02 -6.88 -26.08
N PHE A 205 -16.71 -7.49 -25.13
CA PHE A 205 -16.82 -8.93 -24.97
C PHE A 205 -18.29 -9.33 -24.76
N GLY A 206 -18.67 -10.52 -25.22
CA GLY A 206 -20.01 -11.05 -25.01
C GLY A 206 -20.20 -11.59 -23.59
N THR A 207 -19.12 -12.07 -22.98
CA THR A 207 -19.15 -12.65 -21.63
C THR A 207 -17.97 -12.21 -20.77
N ARG A 208 -18.13 -12.35 -19.45
CA ARG A 208 -17.06 -12.09 -18.50
C ARG A 208 -15.85 -13.01 -18.71
N ALA A 209 -16.08 -14.29 -18.99
CA ALA A 209 -15.01 -15.25 -19.23
C ALA A 209 -14.14 -14.88 -20.44
N GLU A 210 -14.75 -14.33 -21.50
CA GLU A 210 -14.02 -13.81 -22.67
C GLU A 210 -13.15 -12.61 -22.29
N ALA A 211 -13.69 -11.68 -21.50
CA ALA A 211 -12.96 -10.51 -21.02
C ALA A 211 -11.76 -10.90 -20.15
N ASP A 212 -11.96 -11.81 -19.19
CA ASP A 212 -10.89 -12.32 -18.32
C ASP A 212 -9.78 -12.99 -19.15
N ALA A 213 -10.14 -13.86 -20.11
CA ALA A 213 -9.17 -14.53 -20.99
C ALA A 213 -8.41 -13.55 -21.91
N TRP A 214 -9.02 -12.41 -22.25
CA TRP A 214 -8.34 -11.34 -22.98
C TRP A 214 -7.40 -10.54 -22.09
N LEU A 215 -7.84 -10.16 -20.88
CA LEU A 215 -7.07 -9.39 -19.89
C LEU A 215 -5.82 -10.13 -19.40
N MET A 216 -5.85 -11.47 -19.32
CA MET A 216 -4.65 -12.25 -19.03
C MET A 216 -3.54 -12.09 -20.09
N ARG A 217 -3.90 -11.78 -21.33
CA ARG A 217 -2.95 -11.55 -22.44
C ARG A 217 -2.68 -10.07 -22.69
N HIS A 218 -3.58 -9.20 -22.25
CA HIS A 218 -3.50 -7.75 -22.39
C HIS A 218 -3.79 -7.11 -21.03
N PRO A 219 -2.86 -7.24 -20.06
CA PRO A 219 -3.13 -6.76 -18.72
C PRO A 219 -3.38 -5.26 -18.71
N ALA A 220 -4.39 -4.82 -17.95
CA ALA A 220 -4.56 -3.41 -17.63
C ALA A 220 -3.28 -2.86 -16.98
N ASN A 221 -2.96 -1.57 -17.25
CA ASN A 221 -1.77 -0.94 -16.72
C ASN A 221 -2.07 0.46 -16.17
N PRO A 222 -2.38 0.59 -14.87
CA PRO A 222 -2.98 -0.43 -13.99
C PRO A 222 -4.47 -0.65 -14.24
N TYR A 223 -5.10 0.27 -14.98
CA TYR A 223 -6.54 0.30 -15.22
C TYR A 223 -6.87 0.22 -16.71
N ALA A 224 -8.04 -0.30 -17.03
CA ALA A 224 -8.61 -0.25 -18.38
C ALA A 224 -10.13 -0.27 -18.31
N PHE A 225 -10.80 0.45 -19.19
CA PHE A 225 -12.22 0.24 -19.40
C PHE A 225 -12.45 -0.89 -20.40
N VAL A 226 -13.43 -1.73 -20.15
CA VAL A 226 -13.91 -2.78 -21.06
C VAL A 226 -15.44 -2.78 -21.10
N SER A 227 -16.02 -3.28 -22.18
CA SER A 227 -17.45 -3.60 -22.24
C SER A 227 -17.68 -5.10 -22.14
N ILE A 228 -18.64 -5.51 -21.33
CA ILE A 228 -19.06 -6.91 -21.21
C ILE A 228 -20.57 -6.94 -21.34
N ALA A 229 -21.08 -7.67 -22.34
CA ALA A 229 -22.51 -7.75 -22.64
C ALA A 229 -23.21 -6.38 -22.78
N GLY A 230 -22.49 -5.35 -23.25
CA GLY A 230 -23.01 -3.99 -23.42
C GLY A 230 -22.90 -3.10 -22.18
N GLU A 231 -22.55 -3.65 -21.02
CA GLU A 231 -22.26 -2.88 -19.80
C GLU A 231 -20.79 -2.46 -19.75
N ARG A 232 -20.48 -1.38 -19.03
CA ARG A 232 -19.12 -0.87 -18.86
C ARG A 232 -18.51 -1.36 -17.56
N TYR A 233 -17.29 -1.84 -17.63
CA TYR A 233 -16.50 -2.32 -16.51
C TYR A 233 -15.16 -1.59 -16.43
N PHE A 234 -14.71 -1.35 -15.21
CA PHE A 234 -13.38 -0.88 -14.89
C PHE A 234 -12.53 -2.09 -14.47
N ALA A 235 -11.61 -2.49 -15.34
CA ALA A 235 -10.67 -3.56 -15.11
C ALA A 235 -9.45 -3.03 -14.36
N VAL A 236 -9.08 -3.72 -13.28
CA VAL A 236 -7.92 -3.40 -12.44
C VAL A 236 -6.98 -4.57 -12.44
N HIS A 237 -5.71 -4.35 -12.76
CA HIS A 237 -4.70 -5.41 -12.77
C HIS A 237 -3.93 -5.48 -11.44
N HIS A 238 -4.00 -6.65 -10.80
CA HIS A 238 -3.32 -6.93 -9.54
C HIS A 238 -2.08 -7.77 -9.81
N ARG A 239 -0.95 -7.12 -10.13
CA ARG A 239 0.32 -7.79 -10.50
C ARG A 239 0.72 -8.88 -9.51
N ARG A 240 0.64 -8.60 -8.20
CA ARG A 240 1.01 -9.55 -7.12
C ARG A 240 0.13 -10.80 -7.08
N LEU A 241 -1.15 -10.65 -7.42
CA LEU A 241 -2.14 -11.73 -7.41
C LEU A 241 -2.28 -12.39 -8.79
N ASN A 242 -1.56 -11.89 -9.80
CA ASN A 242 -1.63 -12.30 -11.20
C ASN A 242 -3.07 -12.45 -11.71
N ARG A 243 -3.89 -11.41 -11.48
CA ARG A 243 -5.31 -11.41 -11.84
C ARG A 243 -5.84 -10.02 -12.12
N HIS A 244 -7.06 -9.98 -12.64
CA HIS A 244 -7.85 -8.77 -12.75
C HIS A 244 -9.04 -8.80 -11.80
N SER A 245 -9.53 -7.62 -11.44
CA SER A 245 -10.88 -7.44 -10.90
C SER A 245 -11.68 -6.57 -11.85
N LEU A 246 -12.95 -6.90 -12.02
CA LEU A 246 -13.86 -6.19 -12.93
C LEU A 246 -14.96 -5.51 -12.13
N HIS A 247 -14.95 -4.18 -12.10
CA HIS A 247 -15.92 -3.38 -11.37
C HIS A 247 -16.93 -2.76 -12.33
N ALA A 248 -18.22 -3.09 -12.18
CA ALA A 248 -19.27 -2.52 -13.03
C ALA A 248 -19.39 -1.01 -12.77
N VAL A 249 -19.22 -0.17 -13.79
CA VAL A 249 -19.03 1.27 -13.61
C VAL A 249 -20.26 1.96 -13.02
N ALA A 250 -21.44 1.75 -13.62
CA ALA A 250 -22.67 2.41 -13.19
C ALA A 250 -23.06 2.09 -11.73
N PRO A 251 -23.28 0.81 -11.34
CA PRO A 251 -23.72 0.51 -9.99
C PRO A 251 -22.65 0.86 -8.94
N THR A 252 -21.36 0.75 -9.27
CA THR A 252 -20.28 1.12 -8.34
C THR A 252 -20.29 2.62 -8.03
N LEU A 253 -20.53 3.47 -9.04
CA LEU A 253 -20.60 4.92 -8.83
C LEU A 253 -21.90 5.37 -8.15
N GLU A 254 -23.03 4.69 -8.42
CA GLU A 254 -24.29 4.94 -7.71
C GLU A 254 -24.14 4.69 -6.19
N ASP A 255 -23.57 3.53 -5.82
CA ASP A 255 -23.25 3.18 -4.43
C ASP A 255 -22.28 4.19 -3.79
N TRP A 256 -21.30 4.67 -4.56
CA TRP A 256 -20.30 5.63 -4.09
C TRP A 256 -20.93 7.01 -3.79
N GLU A 257 -21.80 7.49 -4.67
CA GLU A 257 -22.53 8.74 -4.46
C GLU A 257 -23.48 8.69 -3.27
N GLU A 258 -24.16 7.56 -3.04
CA GLU A 258 -25.01 7.38 -1.86
C GLU A 258 -24.20 7.46 -0.56
N ARG A 259 -23.02 6.84 -0.53
CA ARG A 259 -22.13 6.89 0.63
C ARG A 259 -21.61 8.28 0.93
N LYS A 260 -21.19 9.03 -0.11
CA LYS A 260 -20.77 10.43 0.07
C LYS A 260 -21.87 11.25 0.73
N ARG A 261 -23.11 11.13 0.24
CA ARG A 261 -24.29 11.79 0.81
C ARG A 261 -24.57 11.38 2.26
N ALA A 262 -24.43 10.10 2.59
CA ALA A 262 -24.67 9.62 3.95
C ALA A 262 -23.65 10.17 4.97
N VAL A 263 -22.39 10.35 4.56
CA VAL A 263 -21.34 10.95 5.40
C VAL A 263 -21.58 12.45 5.58
N GLU A 264 -21.94 13.16 4.50
CA GLU A 264 -22.24 14.60 4.54
C GLU A 264 -23.49 14.92 5.37
N GLY A 265 -24.56 14.12 5.23
CA GLY A 265 -25.79 14.28 6.02
C GLY A 265 -25.69 13.83 7.48
N SER A 266 -24.62 13.14 7.87
CA SER A 266 -24.34 12.78 9.28
C SER A 266 -23.50 13.84 10.01
N ALA A 267 -23.06 14.89 9.30
CA ALA A 267 -22.23 15.98 9.82
C ALA A 267 -23.04 17.28 10.07
N GLU A 268 -24.34 17.29 9.78
CA GLU A 268 -25.32 18.35 10.10
C GLU A 268 -26.13 18.01 11.36
#